data_AF-A0A1G9GZ86-F1
#
_entry.id   AF-A0A1G9GZ86-F1
#
_cell.length_a   1.000
_cell.length_b   1.000
_cell.length_c   1.000
_cell.angle_alpha   90.00
_cell.angle_beta   90.00
_cell.angle_gamma   90.00
#
_symmetry.space_group_name_H-M   'P 1'
#
loop_
_entity.id
_entity.type
_entity.pdbx_description
1 polymer ?
#
loop_
_entity_poly.entity_id
_entity_poly.type
_entity_poly.pdbx_seq_one_letter_code
_entity_poly.pdbx_strand_id
1 'polypeptide(L)'
;MWLGSCTPETDIQSGVPPEGLIDQQTMVDILIDIHLAEARANQLNIPPDSAAWYYRYQQEQILQDYGLDSARFRESYNYYLQNVPLIDEIYGALVDSLSAREARNQAVQRVPSLDSIRNAK
;
A
#
# COMPACT_ATOMS: atom_id res chain seq x y z
N MET A 1 24.99 34.54 -0.15
CA MET A 1 25.07 33.84 1.15
C MET A 1 24.37 32.50 0.99
N TRP A 2 25.14 31.42 0.88
CA TRP A 2 24.61 30.06 0.81
C TRP A 2 24.44 29.56 2.25
N LEU A 3 23.21 29.56 2.74
CA LEU A 3 22.88 28.92 4.00
C LEU A 3 22.72 27.43 3.72
N GLY A 4 23.83 26.69 3.87
CA GLY A 4 23.78 25.24 3.97
C GLY A 4 23.04 24.87 5.25
N SER A 5 21.79 24.42 5.12
CA SER A 5 21.13 23.76 6.23
C SER A 5 21.82 22.41 6.44
N CYS A 6 22.54 22.28 7.55
CA CYS A 6 22.85 20.96 8.10
C CYS A 6 21.51 20.26 8.36
N THR A 7 21.17 19.29 7.52
CA THR A 7 20.35 18.18 8.01
C THR A 7 21.31 17.27 8.75
N PRO A 8 20.96 16.74 9.94
CA PRO A 8 21.75 15.68 10.52
C PRO A 8 21.70 14.53 9.52
N GLU A 9 22.86 14.19 8.93
CA GLU A 9 23.10 12.87 8.35
C GLU A 9 22.83 11.89 9.48
N THR A 10 21.58 11.44 9.56
CA THR A 10 21.24 10.30 10.38
C THR A 10 21.90 9.16 9.66
N ASP A 11 22.98 8.64 10.23
CA ASP A 11 23.68 7.46 9.75
C ASP A 11 22.65 6.39 9.40
N ILE A 12 22.32 6.30 8.11
CA ILE A 12 21.56 5.19 7.59
C ILE A 12 22.54 4.03 7.66
N GLN A 13 22.48 3.28 8.75
CA GLN A 13 23.17 2.01 8.90
C GLN A 13 22.54 1.04 7.91
N SER A 14 22.96 1.16 6.65
CA SER A 14 22.61 0.32 5.52
C SER A 14 23.00 -1.12 5.86
N GLY A 15 22.09 -1.85 6.50
CA GLY A 15 22.26 -3.26 6.83
C GLY A 15 21.70 -3.71 8.17
N VAL A 16 21.42 -2.82 9.13
CA VAL A 16 20.87 -3.22 10.43
C VAL A 16 19.34 -3.05 10.43
N PRO A 17 18.56 -4.12 10.72
CA PRO A 17 17.12 -4.02 10.89
C PRO A 17 16.74 -3.02 12.00
N PRO A 18 15.78 -2.10 11.79
CA PRO A 18 15.29 -1.23 12.83
C PRO A 18 14.58 -2.04 13.93
N GLU A 19 14.54 -1.50 15.15
CA GLU A 19 13.74 -2.09 16.22
C GLU A 19 12.26 -2.08 15.84
N GLY A 20 11.60 -3.23 15.99
CA GLY A 20 10.19 -3.36 15.60
C GLY A 20 9.97 -3.39 14.08
N LEU A 21 10.95 -3.78 13.27
CA LEU A 21 10.79 -4.03 11.84
C LEU A 21 9.51 -4.83 11.56
N ILE A 22 8.66 -4.28 10.69
CA ILE A 22 7.46 -4.95 10.19
C ILE A 22 7.90 -6.14 9.34
N ASP A 23 7.37 -7.34 9.57
CA ASP A 23 7.69 -8.50 8.76
C ASP A 23 7.25 -8.33 7.30
N GLN A 24 7.90 -9.04 6.37
CA GLN A 24 7.65 -8.85 4.94
C GLN A 24 6.20 -9.13 4.55
N GLN A 25 5.56 -10.15 5.14
CA GLN A 25 4.19 -10.52 4.80
C GLN A 25 3.22 -9.42 5.24
N THR A 26 3.35 -8.92 6.47
CA THR A 26 2.57 -7.79 6.97
C THR A 26 2.83 -6.54 6.12
N MET A 27 4.07 -6.30 5.67
CA MET A 27 4.39 -5.19 4.76
C MET A 27 3.66 -5.33 3.42
N VAL A 28 3.63 -6.54 2.82
CA VAL A 28 2.86 -6.81 1.61
C VAL A 28 1.38 -6.53 1.81
N ASP A 29 0.79 -6.99 2.92
CA ASP A 29 -0.62 -6.79 3.22
C ASP A 29 -0.98 -5.30 3.39
N ILE A 30 -0.14 -4.54 4.10
CA ILE A 30 -0.27 -3.07 4.23
C ILE A 30 -0.19 -2.39 2.86
N LEU A 31 0.78 -2.75 2.02
CA LEU A 31 0.95 -2.14 0.70
C LEU A 31 -0.22 -2.45 -0.23
N ILE A 32 -0.79 -3.66 -0.17
CA ILE A 32 -2.01 -4.02 -0.89
C ILE A 32 -3.14 -3.07 -0.49
N ASP A 33 -3.38 -2.90 0.82
CA ASP A 33 -4.48 -2.08 1.31
C ASP A 33 -4.29 -0.59 0.97
N ILE A 34 -3.06 -0.08 1.06
CA ILE A 34 -2.71 1.29 0.66
C ILE A 34 -2.98 1.51 -0.83
N HIS A 35 -2.53 0.62 -1.71
CA HIS A 35 -2.77 0.75 -3.16
C HIS A 35 -4.26 0.63 -3.51
N LEU A 36 -5.01 -0.20 -2.80
CA LEU A 36 -6.46 -0.28 -2.97
C LEU A 36 -7.15 1.01 -2.48
N ALA A 37 -6.70 1.61 -1.38
CA ALA A 37 -7.21 2.89 -0.90
C ALA A 37 -6.93 4.02 -1.88
N GLU A 38 -5.72 4.07 -2.45
CA GLU A 38 -5.35 5.02 -3.51
C GLU A 38 -6.24 4.85 -4.75
N ALA A 39 -6.40 3.61 -5.23
CA ALA A 39 -7.26 3.32 -6.37
C ALA A 39 -8.72 3.75 -6.12
N ARG A 40 -9.26 3.50 -4.92
CA ARG A 40 -10.60 3.96 -4.52
C ARG A 40 -10.68 5.48 -4.51
N ALA A 41 -9.70 6.17 -3.92
CA ALA A 41 -9.65 7.63 -3.87
C ALA A 41 -9.62 8.24 -5.28
N ASN A 42 -8.85 7.64 -6.19
CA ASN A 42 -8.75 8.08 -7.59
C ASN A 42 -10.03 7.81 -8.41
N GLN A 43 -10.85 6.84 -8.00
CA GLN A 43 -12.16 6.57 -8.61
C GLN A 43 -13.26 7.51 -8.11
N LEU A 44 -13.04 8.23 -7.00
CA LEU A 44 -13.99 9.23 -6.53
C LEU A 44 -13.98 10.43 -7.48
N ASN A 45 -15.15 10.78 -8.01
CA ASN A 45 -15.33 11.97 -8.85
C ASN A 45 -15.37 13.26 -8.00
N ILE A 46 -14.30 13.52 -7.24
CA ILE A 46 -14.16 14.66 -6.32
C ILE A 46 -12.90 15.48 -6.66
N PRO A 47 -12.79 16.73 -6.16
CA PRO A 47 -11.61 17.55 -6.41
C PRO A 47 -10.31 16.87 -5.94
N PRO A 48 -9.16 17.08 -6.62
CA PRO A 48 -7.89 16.43 -6.29
C PRO A 48 -7.44 16.64 -4.84
N ASP A 49 -7.61 17.86 -4.30
CA ASP A 49 -7.25 18.17 -2.91
C ASP A 49 -8.10 17.37 -1.92
N SER A 50 -9.39 17.17 -2.23
CA SER A 50 -10.29 16.36 -1.43
C SER A 50 -9.95 14.87 -1.52
N ALA A 51 -9.60 14.37 -2.72
CA ALA A 51 -9.14 13.00 -2.92
C ALA A 51 -7.83 12.75 -2.16
N ALA A 52 -6.89 13.68 -2.19
CA ALA A 52 -5.63 13.59 -1.46
C ALA A 52 -5.83 13.58 0.07
N TRP A 53 -6.75 14.40 0.58
CA TRP A 53 -7.12 14.37 2.00
C TRP A 53 -7.76 13.03 2.39
N TYR A 54 -8.70 12.54 1.59
CA TYR A 54 -9.37 11.27 1.81
C TYR A 54 -8.39 10.08 1.79
N TYR A 55 -7.45 10.08 0.83
CA TYR A 55 -6.40 9.07 0.77
C TYR A 55 -5.52 9.07 2.03
N ARG A 56 -5.08 10.26 2.51
CA ARG A 56 -4.28 10.36 3.75
C ARG A 56 -5.02 9.82 4.96
N TYR A 57 -6.31 10.15 5.08
CA TYR A 57 -7.18 9.62 6.13
C TYR A 57 -7.25 8.09 6.06
N GLN A 58 -7.49 7.52 4.88
CA GLN A 58 -7.53 6.07 4.68
C GLN A 58 -6.19 5.39 5.00
N GLN A 59 -5.06 5.98 4.60
CA GLN A 59 -3.74 5.45 4.91
C GLN A 59 -3.50 5.41 6.42
N GLU A 60 -3.92 6.45 7.15
CA GLU A 60 -3.84 6.47 8.62
C GLU A 60 -4.70 5.37 9.25
N GLN A 61 -5.94 5.19 8.78
CA GLN A 61 -6.84 4.13 9.26
C GLN A 61 -6.25 2.73 9.01
N ILE A 62 -5.69 2.50 7.82
CA ILE A 62 -5.04 1.23 7.49
C ILE A 62 -3.92 0.95 8.50
N LEU A 63 -3.01 1.91 8.73
CA LEU A 63 -1.91 1.69 9.68
C LEU A 63 -2.42 1.40 11.11
N GLN A 64 -3.49 2.08 11.53
CA GLN A 64 -4.14 1.81 12.82
C GLN A 64 -4.72 0.39 12.90
N ASP A 65 -5.33 -0.12 11.82
CA ASP A 65 -5.87 -1.49 11.77
C ASP A 65 -4.77 -2.56 11.95
N TYR A 66 -3.55 -2.29 11.49
CA TYR A 66 -2.37 -3.14 11.72
C TYR A 66 -1.66 -2.88 13.06
N GLY A 67 -2.15 -1.94 13.89
CA GLY A 67 -1.52 -1.58 15.16
C GLY A 67 -0.18 -0.85 15.01
N LEU A 68 -0.02 -0.10 13.91
CA LEU A 68 1.21 0.59 13.55
C LEU A 68 1.00 2.11 13.54
N ASP A 69 2.08 2.83 13.80
CA ASP A 69 2.16 4.26 13.51
C ASP A 69 2.90 4.51 12.17
N SER A 70 2.80 5.74 11.68
CA SER A 70 3.42 6.14 10.41
C SER A 70 4.95 6.18 10.47
N ALA A 71 5.54 6.36 11.65
CA ALA A 71 6.99 6.41 11.82
C ALA A 71 7.59 5.01 11.65
N ARG A 72 7.04 4.02 12.36
CA ARG A 72 7.43 2.61 12.32
C ARG A 72 7.24 2.01 10.93
N PHE A 73 6.13 2.33 10.26
CA PHE A 73 5.91 1.95 8.87
C PHE A 73 7.01 2.51 7.96
N ARG A 74 7.27 3.81 8.04
CA ARG A 74 8.27 4.50 7.20
C ARG A 74 9.68 3.97 7.44
N GLU A 75 10.06 3.71 8.69
CA GLU A 75 11.36 3.14 9.04
C GLU A 75 11.55 1.73 8.47
N SER A 76 10.54 0.87 8.64
CA SER A 76 10.54 -0.49 8.08
C SER A 76 10.59 -0.46 6.55
N TYR A 77 9.79 0.41 5.93
CA TYR A 77 9.77 0.55 4.48
C TYR A 77 11.10 1.07 3.92
N ASN A 78 11.72 2.05 4.58
CA ASN A 78 13.05 2.54 4.22
C ASN A 78 14.13 1.45 4.34
N TYR A 79 14.04 0.60 5.36
CA TYR A 79 14.94 -0.55 5.49
C TYR A 79 14.80 -1.48 4.28
N TYR A 80 13.58 -1.84 3.88
CA TYR A 80 13.37 -2.68 2.70
C TYR A 80 13.88 -2.01 1.41
N LEU A 81 13.61 -0.72 1.20
CA LEU A 81 14.10 0.03 0.03
C LEU A 81 15.63 0.00 -0.13
N GLN A 82 16.38 -0.12 0.97
CA GLN A 82 17.84 -0.22 0.96
C GLN A 82 18.35 -1.65 0.78
N ASN A 83 17.49 -2.65 0.95
CA ASN A 83 17.79 -4.06 0.80
C ASN A 83 17.10 -4.61 -0.46
N VAL A 84 17.76 -4.42 -1.61
CA VAL A 84 17.20 -4.72 -2.95
C VAL A 84 16.55 -6.12 -3.06
N PRO A 85 17.16 -7.23 -2.58
CA PRO A 85 16.51 -8.53 -2.67
C PRO A 85 15.19 -8.62 -1.89
N LEU A 86 15.10 -7.98 -0.71
CA LEU A 86 13.92 -8.04 0.14
C LEU A 86 12.76 -7.22 -0.44
N ILE A 87 13.06 -6.03 -0.98
CA ILE A 87 12.01 -5.21 -1.59
C ILE A 87 11.52 -5.79 -2.91
N ASP A 88 12.38 -6.50 -3.66
CA ASP A 88 11.98 -7.25 -4.85
C ASP A 88 10.98 -8.36 -4.49
N GLU A 89 11.26 -9.13 -3.44
CA GLU A 89 10.32 -10.16 -2.92
C GLU A 89 8.97 -9.55 -2.51
N ILE A 90 8.99 -8.45 -1.76
CA ILE A 90 7.77 -7.74 -1.32
C ILE A 90 6.95 -7.25 -2.52
N TYR A 91 7.59 -6.59 -3.50
CA TYR A 91 6.88 -6.08 -4.66
C TYR A 91 6.41 -7.20 -5.60
N GLY A 92 7.15 -8.30 -5.72
CA GLY A 92 6.70 -9.49 -6.43
C GLY A 92 5.41 -10.05 -5.84
N ALA A 93 5.39 -10.28 -4.52
CA ALA A 93 4.21 -10.77 -3.82
C ALA A 93 3.01 -9.81 -3.89
N LEU A 94 3.26 -8.50 -3.83
CA LEU A 94 2.25 -7.45 -3.99
C LEU A 94 1.58 -7.54 -5.38
N VAL A 95 2.38 -7.58 -6.44
CA VAL A 95 1.89 -7.64 -7.84
C VAL A 95 1.10 -8.92 -8.09
N ASP A 96 1.62 -10.06 -7.62
CA ASP A 96 0.95 -11.36 -7.75
C ASP A 96 -0.40 -11.35 -7.03
N SER A 97 -0.45 -10.80 -5.82
CA SER A 97 -1.67 -10.69 -5.02
C SER A 97 -2.73 -9.80 -5.68
N LEU A 98 -2.33 -8.63 -6.21
CA LEU A 98 -3.25 -7.74 -6.92
C LEU A 98 -3.76 -8.37 -8.22
N SER A 99 -2.89 -9.04 -8.98
CA SER A 99 -3.25 -9.73 -10.22
C SER A 99 -4.24 -10.88 -9.95
N ALA A 100 -4.02 -11.66 -8.90
CA ALA A 100 -4.93 -12.74 -8.50
C ALA A 100 -6.31 -12.19 -8.10
N ARG A 101 -6.35 -11.07 -7.36
CA ARG A 101 -7.60 -10.39 -6.99
C ARG A 101 -8.33 -9.87 -8.23
N GLU A 102 -7.62 -9.27 -9.18
CA GLU A 102 -8.22 -8.79 -10.42
C GLU A 102 -8.82 -9.94 -11.25
N ALA A 103 -8.06 -11.01 -11.48
CA ALA A 103 -8.53 -12.18 -12.21
C ALA A 103 -9.80 -12.78 -11.58
N ARG A 104 -9.85 -12.83 -10.24
CA ARG A 104 -11.04 -13.27 -9.50
C ARG A 104 -12.23 -12.33 -9.73
N ASN A 105 -12.03 -11.02 -9.66
CA ASN A 105 -13.08 -10.03 -9.88
C ASN A 105 -13.64 -10.11 -11.31
N GLN A 106 -12.78 -10.30 -12.31
CA GLN A 106 -13.20 -10.50 -13.70
C GLN A 106 -13.99 -11.81 -13.88
N ALA A 107 -13.59 -12.90 -13.22
CA ALA A 107 -14.32 -14.16 -13.27
C ALA A 107 -15.73 -14.03 -12.66
N VAL A 108 -15.87 -13.30 -11.55
CA VAL A 108 -17.18 -13.02 -10.93
C VAL A 108 -18.08 -12.22 -11.87
N GLN A 109 -17.54 -11.20 -12.55
CA GLN A 109 -18.32 -10.38 -13.50
C GLN A 109 -18.82 -11.16 -14.73
N ARG A 110 -18.14 -12.25 -15.11
CA ARG A 110 -18.53 -13.09 -16.25
C ARG A 110 -19.67 -14.07 -15.93
N VAL A 111 -20.05 -14.23 -14.66
CA VAL A 111 -21.21 -15.04 -14.28
C VAL A 111 -22.48 -14.29 -14.69
N PRO A 112 -23.40 -14.88 -15.49
CA PRO A 112 -24.62 -14.20 -15.91
C PRO A 112 -25.39 -13.71 -14.69
N SER A 113 -25.70 -12.42 -14.65
CA SER A 113 -26.39 -11.80 -13.52
C SER A 113 -27.71 -12.53 -13.25
N LEU A 114 -28.08 -12.69 -11.98
CA LEU A 114 -29.35 -13.34 -11.60
C LEU A 114 -30.55 -12.70 -12.29
N ASP A 115 -30.46 -11.41 -12.61
CA ASP A 115 -31.47 -10.65 -13.37
C ASP A 115 -31.61 -11.14 -14.82
N SER A 116 -30.50 -11.52 -15.48
CA SER A 116 -30.52 -12.09 -16.83
C SER A 116 -31.17 -13.48 -16.88
N ILE A 117 -31.07 -14.25 -15.79
CA ILE A 117 -31.68 -15.57 -15.65
C ILE A 117 -33.18 -15.45 -15.33
N ARG A 118 -33.56 -14.45 -14.51
CA ARG A 118 -34.95 -14.22 -14.09
C ARG A 118 -35.86 -13.74 -15.23
N ASN A 119 -35.32 -12.97 -16.18
CA ASN A 119 -36.07 -12.41 -17.31
C ASN A 119 -36.13 -13.34 -18.54
N ALA A 120 -35.52 -14.53 -18.46
CA ALA A 120 -35.51 -15.53 -19.52
C ALA A 120 -36.68 -16.53 -19.46
N LYS A 121 -37.77 -16.20 -18.76
CA LYS A 121 -38.94 -17.06 -18.55
C LYS A 121 -40.24 -16.31 -18.84
#